data_AF-A0A7W1PRR0-F1
#
_entry.id   AF-A0A7W1PRR0-F1
#
_cell.length_a   1.000
_cell.length_b   1.000
_cell.length_c   1.000
_cell.angle_alpha   90.00
_cell.angle_beta   90.00
_cell.angle_gamma   90.00
#
_symmetry.space_group_name_H-M   'P 1'
#
loop_
_entity.id
_entity.type
_entity.pdbx_description
1 polymer ?
#
loop_
_entity_poly.entity_id
_entity_poly.type
_entity_poly.pdbx_seq_one_letter_code
_entity_poly.pdbx_strand_id
1 'polypeptide(L)'
;PQYRSNLMGKDYIISDAMKGWVSSEFDFNPIEADFITQIVHYGKIQYVLDALLPETPDSIKIGFTSQQMDWAKNNEVNVWAHFIDQKLLFSSNSRDIMKFINEGPFSPGFHKESPARIGVWVGWQIVKAYMDRQPEVDLEKLLETDAKTILKESKYKPKW
;
A
#
# COMPACT_ATOMS: atom_id res chain seq x y z
N PRO A 1 17.09 -7.54 12.07
CA PRO A 1 17.65 -6.58 11.09
C PRO A 1 17.31 -5.13 11.49
N GLN A 2 18.19 -4.17 11.23
CA GLN A 2 18.04 -2.78 11.70
C GLN A 2 16.72 -2.11 11.30
N TYR A 3 16.22 -2.39 10.09
CA TYR A 3 14.97 -1.80 9.59
C TYR A 3 13.74 -2.18 10.43
N ARG A 4 13.70 -3.38 11.03
CA ARG A 4 12.60 -3.79 11.93
C ARG A 4 12.67 -3.09 13.26
N SER A 5 13.88 -2.97 13.83
CA SER A 5 14.08 -2.33 15.14
C SER A 5 13.66 -0.85 15.12
N ASN A 6 13.84 -0.17 13.99
CA ASN A 6 13.40 1.22 13.82
C ASN A 6 11.87 1.40 13.86
N LEU A 7 11.10 0.35 13.57
CA LEU A 7 9.63 0.35 13.60
C LEU A 7 9.06 -0.12 14.94
N MET A 8 9.90 -0.55 15.90
CA MET A 8 9.46 -1.04 17.22
C MET A 8 9.44 0.08 18.28
N GLY A 9 9.25 1.33 17.86
CA GLY A 9 9.14 2.49 18.76
C GLY A 9 7.76 2.60 19.41
N LYS A 10 7.66 3.31 20.55
CA LYS A 10 6.38 3.51 21.27
C LYS A 10 5.29 4.12 20.38
N ASP A 11 5.68 4.99 19.46
CA ASP A 11 4.77 5.70 18.56
C ASP A 11 4.09 4.77 17.55
N TYR A 12 4.64 3.57 17.31
CA TYR A 12 4.09 2.58 16.36
C TYR A 12 3.11 1.60 17.00
N ILE A 13 3.08 1.49 18.34
CA ILE A 13 2.28 0.47 19.05
C ILE A 13 0.80 0.54 18.65
N ILE A 14 0.23 1.75 18.63
CA ILE A 14 -1.18 1.95 18.27
C ILE A 14 -1.42 1.57 16.81
N SER A 15 -0.57 2.07 15.90
CA SER A 15 -0.66 1.76 14.47
C SER A 15 -0.59 0.25 14.20
N ASP A 16 0.39 -0.43 14.81
CA ASP A 16 0.61 -1.86 14.64
C ASP A 16 -0.52 -2.70 15.24
N ALA A 17 -1.03 -2.33 16.41
CA ALA A 17 -2.17 -3.00 17.03
C ALA A 17 -3.43 -2.88 16.15
N MET A 18 -3.74 -1.67 15.69
CA MET A 18 -4.90 -1.44 14.81
C MET A 18 -4.74 -2.15 13.48
N LYS A 19 -3.54 -2.12 12.89
CA LYS A 19 -3.26 -2.83 11.64
C LYS A 19 -3.41 -4.34 11.81
N GLY A 20 -2.92 -4.90 12.92
CA GLY A 20 -3.07 -6.30 13.26
C GLY A 20 -4.55 -6.70 13.37
N TRP A 21 -5.35 -5.91 14.08
CA TRP A 21 -6.78 -6.13 14.21
C TRP A 21 -7.53 -6.03 12.88
N VAL A 22 -7.33 -4.96 12.11
CA VAL A 22 -8.00 -4.81 10.79
C VAL A 22 -7.61 -5.96 9.85
N SER A 23 -6.35 -6.39 9.87
CA SER A 23 -5.89 -7.50 9.03
C SER A 23 -6.47 -8.86 9.47
N SER A 24 -6.84 -9.03 10.74
CA SER A 24 -7.47 -10.28 11.21
C SER A 24 -8.96 -10.35 10.89
N GLU A 25 -9.63 -9.20 10.75
CA GLU A 25 -11.05 -9.15 10.35
C GLU A 25 -11.22 -9.20 8.82
N PHE A 26 -10.21 -8.73 8.07
CA PHE A 26 -10.24 -8.68 6.60
C PHE A 26 -9.39 -9.78 5.98
N ASP A 27 -9.94 -11.00 5.95
CA ASP A 27 -9.29 -12.18 5.39
C ASP A 27 -8.90 -12.00 3.92
N PHE A 28 -7.70 -12.47 3.57
CA PHE A 28 -7.19 -12.45 2.21
C PHE A 28 -6.29 -13.63 1.91
N ASN A 29 -6.55 -14.29 0.78
CA ASN A 29 -5.70 -15.36 0.27
C ASN A 29 -4.75 -14.80 -0.82
N PRO A 30 -3.47 -14.51 -0.50
CA PRO A 30 -2.54 -13.93 -1.45
C PRO A 30 -2.03 -14.92 -2.51
N ILE A 31 -2.23 -16.23 -2.33
CA ILE A 31 -1.63 -17.26 -3.20
C ILE A 31 -2.22 -17.22 -4.62
N GLU A 32 -3.50 -16.89 -4.73
CA GLU A 32 -4.24 -16.88 -6.00
C GLU A 32 -4.40 -15.47 -6.59
N ALA A 33 -3.95 -14.44 -5.86
CA ALA A 33 -4.15 -13.04 -6.21
C ALA A 33 -3.01 -12.49 -7.07
N ASP A 34 -3.35 -11.74 -8.11
CA ASP A 34 -2.39 -10.96 -8.88
C ASP A 34 -1.86 -9.75 -8.09
N PHE A 35 -0.79 -9.13 -8.60
CA PHE A 35 -0.12 -8.02 -7.91
C PHE A 35 -1.07 -6.88 -7.55
N ILE A 36 -1.95 -6.46 -8.48
CA ILE A 36 -2.90 -5.37 -8.22
C ILE A 36 -3.85 -5.74 -7.09
N THR A 37 -4.37 -6.98 -7.09
CA THR A 37 -5.28 -7.45 -6.04
C THR A 37 -4.61 -7.42 -4.68
N GLN A 38 -3.35 -7.86 -4.59
CA GLN A 38 -2.59 -7.84 -3.34
C GLN A 38 -2.32 -6.41 -2.84
N ILE A 39 -1.84 -5.51 -3.70
CA ILE A 39 -1.53 -4.14 -3.25
C ILE A 39 -2.80 -3.35 -2.90
N VAL A 40 -3.91 -3.55 -3.62
CA VAL A 40 -5.18 -2.90 -3.30
C VAL A 40 -5.74 -3.45 -1.99
N HIS A 41 -5.63 -4.74 -1.72
CA HIS A 41 -6.00 -5.31 -0.42
C HIS A 41 -5.24 -4.63 0.73
N TYR A 42 -3.92 -4.54 0.65
CA TYR A 42 -3.14 -3.81 1.67
C TYR A 42 -3.45 -2.30 1.68
N GLY A 43 -3.78 -1.72 0.53
CA GLY A 43 -4.21 -0.33 0.41
C GLY A 43 -5.51 -0.04 1.15
N LYS A 44 -6.48 -0.98 1.12
CA LYS A 44 -7.72 -0.89 1.89
C LYS A 44 -7.45 -0.90 3.39
N ILE A 45 -6.56 -1.78 3.85
CA ILE A 45 -6.14 -1.81 5.26
C ILE A 45 -5.55 -0.45 5.66
N GLN A 46 -4.67 0.12 4.84
CA GLN A 46 -4.12 1.46 5.10
C GLN A 46 -5.19 2.55 5.10
N TYR A 47 -6.19 2.48 4.22
CA TYR A 47 -7.29 3.43 4.20
C TYR A 47 -8.20 3.31 5.44
N VAL A 48 -8.44 2.09 5.92
CA VAL A 48 -9.14 1.88 7.20
C VAL A 48 -8.35 2.49 8.37
N LEU A 49 -7.01 2.35 8.36
CA LEU A 49 -6.17 3.03 9.35
C LEU A 49 -6.25 4.56 9.26
N ASP A 50 -6.43 5.14 8.07
CA ASP A 50 -6.67 6.59 7.94
C ASP A 50 -7.95 7.02 8.67
N ALA A 51 -9.03 6.24 8.52
CA ALA A 51 -10.30 6.52 9.18
C ALA A 51 -10.23 6.33 10.71
N LEU A 52 -9.48 5.31 11.17
CA LEU A 52 -9.37 4.99 12.60
C LEU A 52 -8.35 5.85 13.34
N LEU A 53 -7.31 6.32 12.64
CA LEU A 53 -6.18 7.05 13.21
C LEU A 53 -5.93 8.37 12.47
N PRO A 54 -6.90 9.31 12.45
CA PRO A 54 -6.79 10.55 11.67
C PRO A 54 -5.65 11.46 12.14
N GLU A 55 -5.32 11.43 13.43
CA GLU A 55 -4.25 12.25 14.03
C GLU A 55 -2.87 11.58 13.94
N THR A 56 -2.78 10.33 13.49
CA THR A 56 -1.51 9.61 13.37
C THR A 56 -0.86 9.91 12.02
N PRO A 57 0.44 10.29 11.98
CA PRO A 57 1.12 10.58 10.74
C PRO A 57 1.13 9.39 9.76
N ASP A 58 0.96 9.68 8.47
CA ASP A 58 0.99 8.69 7.39
C ASP A 58 2.25 7.83 7.38
N SER A 59 3.40 8.43 7.69
CA SER A 59 4.69 7.74 7.84
C SER A 59 4.63 6.64 8.92
N ILE A 60 3.96 6.91 10.04
CA ILE A 60 3.79 5.96 11.14
C ILE A 60 2.79 4.85 10.77
N LYS A 61 1.69 5.19 10.09
CA LYS A 61 0.67 4.21 9.64
C LYS A 61 1.26 3.17 8.69
N ILE A 62 2.06 3.61 7.72
CA ILE A 62 2.66 2.70 6.74
C ILE A 62 3.98 2.07 7.21
N GLY A 63 4.67 2.71 8.16
CA GLY A 63 5.99 2.30 8.65
C GLY A 63 7.13 2.79 7.77
N PHE A 64 7.02 3.99 7.20
CA PHE A 64 8.07 4.64 6.42
C PHE A 64 8.71 5.77 7.24
N THR A 65 10.00 6.01 7.03
CA THR A 65 10.60 7.28 7.50
C THR A 65 10.03 8.46 6.70
N SER A 66 10.16 9.69 7.22
CA SER A 66 9.75 10.88 6.46
C SER A 66 10.44 10.96 5.10
N GLN A 67 11.74 10.65 5.04
CA GLN A 67 12.50 10.62 3.78
C GLN A 67 11.95 9.58 2.80
N GLN A 68 11.55 8.40 3.29
CA GLN A 68 10.94 7.36 2.48
C GLN A 68 9.55 7.76 1.97
N MET A 69 8.76 8.45 2.79
CA MET A 69 7.47 9.01 2.37
C MET A 69 7.65 10.06 1.27
N ASP A 70 8.61 10.98 1.44
CA ASP A 70 8.91 12.00 0.43
C ASP A 70 9.44 11.36 -0.86
N TRP A 71 10.30 10.34 -0.74
CA TRP A 71 10.78 9.59 -1.89
C TRP A 71 9.61 8.92 -2.64
N ALA A 72 8.69 8.26 -1.93
CA ALA A 72 7.55 7.59 -2.54
C ALA A 72 6.66 8.56 -3.32
N LYS A 73 6.34 9.72 -2.72
CA LYS A 73 5.59 10.80 -3.38
C LYS A 73 6.31 11.33 -4.62
N ASN A 74 7.60 11.63 -4.50
CA ASN A 74 8.39 12.20 -5.60
C ASN A 74 8.64 11.22 -6.75
N ASN A 75 8.55 9.91 -6.49
CA ASN A 75 8.81 8.86 -7.48
C ASN A 75 7.56 8.07 -7.86
N GLU A 76 6.37 8.49 -7.46
CA GLU A 76 5.11 7.77 -7.70
C GLU A 76 4.91 7.40 -9.18
N VAL A 77 5.15 8.37 -10.08
CA VAL A 77 5.06 8.20 -11.53
C VAL A 77 6.05 7.14 -12.02
N ASN A 78 7.31 7.23 -11.57
CA ASN A 78 8.37 6.29 -11.95
C ASN A 78 8.08 4.87 -11.45
N VAL A 79 7.57 4.74 -10.22
CA VAL A 79 7.19 3.45 -9.63
C VAL A 79 6.03 2.83 -10.40
N TRP A 80 5.01 3.63 -10.72
CA TRP A 80 3.87 3.17 -11.50
C TRP A 80 4.27 2.74 -12.92
N ALA A 81 5.10 3.54 -13.59
CA ALA A 81 5.65 3.19 -14.91
C ALA A 81 6.43 1.87 -14.85
N HIS A 82 7.26 1.67 -13.83
CA HIS A 82 7.98 0.41 -13.62
C HIS A 82 7.03 -0.79 -13.50
N PHE A 83 5.92 -0.66 -12.75
CA PHE A 83 4.93 -1.73 -12.63
C PHE A 83 4.24 -2.08 -13.95
N ILE A 84 3.98 -1.07 -14.80
CA ILE A 84 3.43 -1.27 -16.14
C ILE A 84 4.46 -1.93 -17.06
N ASP A 85 5.67 -1.38 -17.12
CA ASP A 85 6.74 -1.83 -18.02
C ASP A 85 7.16 -3.27 -17.75
N GLN A 86 7.24 -3.64 -16.46
CA GLN A 86 7.52 -4.99 -16.01
C GLN A 86 6.29 -5.92 -16.07
N LYS A 87 5.14 -5.43 -16.56
CA LYS A 87 3.86 -6.15 -16.66
C LYS A 87 3.44 -6.80 -15.33
N LEU A 88 3.71 -6.12 -14.22
CA LEU A 88 3.52 -6.66 -12.89
C LEU A 88 2.05 -6.65 -12.46
N LEU A 89 1.27 -5.64 -12.85
CA LEU A 89 -0.08 -5.40 -12.32
C LEU A 89 -0.98 -6.63 -12.31
N PHE A 90 -0.97 -7.43 -13.38
CA PHE A 90 -1.80 -8.64 -13.52
C PHE A 90 -0.97 -9.94 -13.45
N SER A 91 0.28 -9.85 -12.99
CA SER A 91 1.12 -11.02 -12.74
C SER A 91 0.71 -11.69 -11.43
N SER A 92 0.63 -13.02 -11.43
CA SER A 92 0.48 -13.86 -10.23
C SER A 92 1.82 -14.49 -9.78
N ASN A 93 2.95 -14.03 -10.33
CA ASN A 93 4.26 -14.54 -9.91
C ASN A 93 4.60 -14.06 -8.49
N SER A 94 4.40 -14.94 -7.52
CA SER A 94 4.64 -14.67 -6.10
C SER A 94 6.04 -14.09 -5.80
N ARG A 95 7.08 -14.57 -6.49
CA ARG A 95 8.45 -14.06 -6.28
C ARG A 95 8.62 -12.61 -6.71
N ASP A 96 7.94 -12.18 -7.77
CA ASP A 96 8.02 -10.80 -8.23
C ASP A 96 7.16 -9.88 -7.37
N ILE A 97 5.99 -10.34 -6.95
CA ILE A 97 5.09 -9.61 -6.06
C ILE A 97 5.76 -9.33 -4.71
N MET A 98 6.34 -10.36 -4.08
CA MET A 98 6.95 -10.27 -2.75
C MET A 98 8.03 -9.20 -2.66
N LYS A 99 8.72 -8.87 -3.76
CA LYS A 99 9.75 -7.80 -3.82
C LYS A 99 9.19 -6.41 -3.47
N PHE A 100 7.89 -6.19 -3.71
CA PHE A 100 7.26 -4.87 -3.57
C PHE A 100 6.25 -4.79 -2.43
N ILE A 101 5.89 -5.92 -1.81
CA ILE A 101 4.92 -5.96 -0.69
C ILE A 101 5.55 -6.35 0.66
N ASN A 102 6.66 -7.09 0.66
CA ASN A 102 7.32 -7.52 1.88
C ASN A 102 8.33 -6.48 2.38
N GLU A 103 8.64 -6.59 3.66
CA GLU A 103 9.69 -5.81 4.28
C GLU A 103 11.06 -6.11 3.65
N GLY A 104 11.92 -5.11 3.71
CA GLY A 104 13.27 -5.17 3.19
C GLY A 104 13.98 -3.84 3.41
N PRO A 105 15.23 -3.72 2.96
CA PRO A 105 15.97 -2.48 3.06
C PRO A 105 15.51 -1.42 2.04
N PHE A 106 15.09 -1.82 0.85
CA PHE A 106 14.61 -0.96 -0.25
C PHE A 106 13.84 -1.79 -1.29
N SER A 107 13.16 -1.14 -2.23
CA SER A 107 12.46 -1.84 -3.31
C SER A 107 13.38 -2.13 -4.51
N PRO A 108 13.49 -3.40 -4.95
CA PRO A 108 14.33 -3.76 -6.10
C PRO A 108 13.95 -2.99 -7.37
N GLY A 109 14.95 -2.60 -8.16
CA GLY A 109 14.75 -1.78 -9.36
C GLY A 109 14.79 -0.26 -9.12
N PHE A 110 14.89 0.19 -7.87
CA PHE A 110 14.98 1.60 -7.50
C PHE A 110 16.23 1.93 -6.67
N HIS A 111 16.45 3.23 -6.43
CA HIS A 111 17.53 3.71 -5.57
C HIS A 111 17.40 3.19 -4.13
N LYS A 112 18.50 3.11 -3.38
CA LYS A 112 18.54 2.58 -2.00
C LYS A 112 17.70 3.37 -1.00
N GLU A 113 17.30 4.58 -1.36
CA GLU A 113 16.41 5.45 -0.58
C GLU A 113 14.93 5.07 -0.73
N SER A 114 14.59 4.24 -1.72
CA SER A 114 13.24 3.74 -1.88
C SER A 114 12.82 2.94 -0.64
N PRO A 115 11.61 3.12 -0.13
CA PRO A 115 11.11 2.26 0.91
C PRO A 115 10.90 0.85 0.35
N ALA A 116 11.13 -0.15 1.19
CA ALA A 116 10.51 -1.45 0.95
C ALA A 116 8.98 -1.32 1.02
N ARG A 117 8.25 -2.35 0.57
CA ARG A 117 6.78 -2.33 0.55
C ARG A 117 6.18 -1.18 -0.29
N ILE A 118 6.92 -0.63 -1.27
CA ILE A 118 6.41 0.47 -2.12
C ILE A 118 5.11 0.10 -2.86
N GLY A 119 4.89 -1.18 -3.16
CA GLY A 119 3.64 -1.66 -3.74
C GLY A 119 2.45 -1.40 -2.82
N VAL A 120 2.61 -1.60 -1.51
CA VAL A 120 1.56 -1.29 -0.52
C VAL A 120 1.23 0.20 -0.51
N TRP A 121 2.24 1.05 -0.60
CA TRP A 121 2.04 2.51 -0.67
C TRP A 121 1.27 2.91 -1.93
N VAL A 122 1.61 2.34 -3.10
CA VAL A 122 0.87 2.57 -4.35
C VAL A 122 -0.57 2.07 -4.25
N GLY A 123 -0.78 0.86 -3.70
CA GLY A 123 -2.12 0.32 -3.46
C GLY A 123 -2.98 1.23 -2.58
N TRP A 124 -2.37 1.84 -1.56
CA TRP A 124 -3.03 2.83 -0.71
C TRP A 124 -3.41 4.11 -1.47
N GLN A 125 -2.54 4.63 -2.35
CA GLN A 125 -2.87 5.78 -3.19
C GLN A 125 -4.00 5.46 -4.19
N ILE A 126 -4.04 4.25 -4.74
CA ILE A 126 -5.13 3.78 -5.61
C ILE A 126 -6.46 3.80 -4.86
N VAL A 127 -6.50 3.29 -3.62
CA VAL A 127 -7.70 3.27 -2.79
C VAL A 127 -8.13 4.69 -2.40
N LYS A 128 -7.20 5.57 -2.02
CA LYS A 128 -7.50 6.99 -1.78
C LYS A 128 -8.15 7.64 -3.00
N ALA A 129 -7.54 7.46 -4.18
CA ALA A 129 -8.05 8.01 -5.43
C ALA A 129 -9.42 7.44 -5.85
N TYR A 130 -9.75 6.21 -5.43
CA TYR A 130 -11.09 5.63 -5.59
C TYR A 130 -12.10 6.31 -4.67
N MET A 131 -11.81 6.39 -3.37
CA MET A 131 -12.72 6.97 -2.37
C MET A 131 -12.96 8.46 -2.62
N ASP A 132 -11.95 9.22 -3.04
CA ASP A 132 -12.09 10.63 -3.43
C ASP A 132 -13.08 10.83 -4.59
N ARG A 133 -13.27 9.81 -5.44
CA ARG A 133 -14.20 9.84 -6.57
C ARG A 133 -15.57 9.24 -6.26
N GLN A 134 -15.68 8.51 -5.15
CA GLN A 134 -16.86 7.77 -4.74
C GLN A 134 -17.30 8.21 -3.35
N PRO A 135 -17.78 9.47 -3.18
CA PRO A 135 -18.09 10.03 -1.86
C PRO A 135 -19.26 9.34 -1.13
N GLU A 136 -20.06 8.54 -1.85
CA GLU A 136 -21.17 7.77 -1.28
C GLU A 136 -20.76 6.36 -0.83
N VAL A 137 -19.54 5.93 -1.12
CA VAL A 137 -19.03 4.62 -0.70
C VAL A 137 -18.50 4.73 0.73
N ASP A 138 -19.04 3.93 1.63
CA ASP A 138 -18.54 3.78 3.00
C ASP A 138 -17.41 2.75 3.10
N LEU A 139 -16.86 2.58 4.32
CA LEU A 139 -15.75 1.65 4.56
C LEU A 139 -16.15 0.19 4.32
N GLU A 140 -17.34 -0.21 4.71
CA GLU A 140 -17.83 -1.58 4.50
C GLU A 140 -17.86 -1.88 2.99
N LYS A 141 -18.46 -0.97 2.22
CA LYS A 141 -18.55 -1.13 0.78
C LYS A 141 -17.20 -1.10 0.09
N LEU A 142 -16.27 -0.26 0.55
CA LEU A 142 -14.88 -0.27 0.09
C LEU A 142 -14.23 -1.65 0.29
N LEU A 143 -14.40 -2.25 1.47
CA LEU A 143 -13.81 -3.56 1.80
C LEU A 143 -14.35 -4.67 0.89
N GLU A 144 -15.63 -4.64 0.54
CA GLU A 144 -16.24 -5.60 -0.40
C GLU A 144 -15.84 -5.39 -1.87
N THR A 145 -15.51 -4.16 -2.29
CA THR A 145 -15.31 -3.83 -3.70
C THR A 145 -14.05 -4.49 -4.27
N ASP A 146 -14.13 -5.21 -5.38
CA ASP A 146 -12.97 -5.91 -5.93
C ASP A 146 -11.87 -4.95 -6.46
N ALA A 147 -10.63 -5.42 -6.48
CA ALA A 147 -9.47 -4.60 -6.82
C ALA A 147 -9.49 -4.07 -8.27
N LYS A 148 -10.10 -4.79 -9.22
CA LYS A 148 -10.18 -4.35 -10.61
C LYS A 148 -11.17 -3.20 -10.76
N THR A 149 -12.30 -3.28 -10.04
CA THR A 149 -13.26 -2.17 -9.94
C THR A 149 -12.61 -0.94 -9.32
N ILE A 150 -11.92 -1.09 -8.18
CA ILE A 150 -11.20 0.02 -7.54
C ILE A 150 -10.17 0.64 -8.49
N LEU A 151 -9.34 -0.16 -9.16
CA LEU A 151 -8.34 0.35 -10.11
C LEU A 151 -9.00 1.10 -11.29
N LYS A 152 -10.08 0.55 -11.84
CA LYS A 152 -10.78 1.12 -13.01
C LYS A 152 -11.47 2.44 -12.65
N GLU A 153 -12.12 2.50 -11.50
CA GLU A 153 -12.95 3.63 -11.07
C GLU A 153 -12.13 4.74 -10.39
N SER A 154 -11.03 4.37 -9.72
CA SER A 154 -10.02 5.35 -9.26
C SER A 154 -9.37 6.11 -10.40
N LYS A 155 -9.53 5.71 -11.68
CA LYS A 155 -8.83 6.30 -12.84
C LYS A 155 -7.35 6.54 -12.53
N TYR A 156 -6.75 5.65 -11.74
CA TYR A 156 -5.46 5.92 -11.13
C TYR A 156 -4.39 6.04 -12.21
N LYS A 157 -3.87 7.25 -12.33
CA LYS A 157 -2.76 7.65 -13.18
C LYS A 157 -2.03 8.72 -12.37
N PRO A 158 -0.89 8.39 -11.75
CA PRO A 158 -0.05 9.38 -11.11
C PRO A 158 0.16 10.53 -12.10
N LYS A 159 -0.08 11.77 -11.65
CA LYS A 159 -0.04 12.92 -12.55
C LYS A 159 1.37 13.05 -13.14
N TRP A 160 1.45 12.95 -14.46
CA TRP A 160 2.63 13.31 -15.26
C TRP A 160 2.74 14.83 -15.35
#